data_AF-A0A4R7IFK1-F1
#
_entry.id   AF-A0A4R7IFK1-F1
#
_cell.length_a   1.000
_cell.length_b   1.000
_cell.length_c   1.000
_cell.angle_alpha   90.00
_cell.angle_beta   90.00
_cell.angle_gamma   90.00
#
_symmetry.space_group_name_H-M   'P 1'
#
loop_
_entity.id
_entity.type
_entity.pdbx_description
1 polymer ?
#
loop_
_entity_poly.entity_id
_entity_poly.type
_entity_poly.pdbx_seq_one_letter_code
_entity_poly.pdbx_strand_id
1 'polypeptide(L)' 'HYPPHSMRHTCASWLVQKGVSLYEVQHLLGHESFQTTQRYAHLQPDAHKAVLGAWERMETPLTIAA' A
#
# COMPACT_ATOMS: atom_id res chain seq x y z
N HIS A 1 -29.27 -1.10 -6.65
CA HIS A 1 -28.89 -0.78 -5.25
C HIS A 1 -27.38 -0.93 -5.16
N TYR A 2 -26.63 0.18 -5.24
CA TYR A 2 -25.17 0.16 -5.09
C TYR A 2 -24.89 0.37 -3.61
N PRO A 3 -24.60 -0.69 -2.84
CA PRO A 3 -24.54 -0.58 -1.40
C PRO A 3 -23.41 0.38 -0.99
N PRO A 4 -23.51 1.05 0.17
CA PRO A 4 -22.46 1.93 0.71
C PRO A 4 -21.04 1.32 0.67
N HIS A 5 -20.96 -0.02 0.70
CA HIS A 5 -19.73 -0.79 0.52
C HIS A 5 -19.02 -0.50 -0.80
N SER A 6 -19.74 -0.26 -1.89
CA SER A 6 -19.13 -0.03 -3.18
C SER A 6 -18.36 1.30 -3.26
N MET A 7 -18.83 2.35 -2.58
CA MET A 7 -18.07 3.61 -2.46
C MET A 7 -16.78 3.40 -1.66
N ARG A 8 -16.83 2.58 -0.60
CA ARG A 8 -15.65 2.18 0.17
C ARG A 8 -14.67 1.38 -0.69
N HIS A 9 -15.17 0.48 -1.55
CA HIS A 9 -14.35 -0.25 -2.53
C HIS A 9 -13.64 0.68 -3.50
N THR A 10 -14.37 1.65 -4.09
CA THR A 10 -13.78 2.62 -5.02
C THR A 10 -12.72 3.49 -4.33
N CYS A 11 -13.03 4.01 -3.14
CA CYS A 11 -12.11 4.83 -2.36
C CYS A 11 -10.83 4.07 -2.00
N ALA A 12 -10.95 2.86 -1.45
CA ALA A 12 -9.79 2.02 -1.12
C ALA A 12 -8.93 1.73 -2.36
N SER A 13 -9.57 1.37 -3.48
CA SER A 13 -8.88 1.07 -4.73
C SER A 13 -8.08 2.27 -5.24
N TRP A 14 -8.63 3.48 -5.18
CA TRP A 14 -7.94 4.69 -5.63
C TRP A 14 -6.76 5.06 -4.74
N LEU A 15 -6.93 4.99 -3.42
CA LEU A 15 -5.85 5.31 -2.49
C LEU A 15 -4.66 4.36 -2.64
N VAL A 16 -4.92 3.05 -2.76
CA VAL A 16 -3.86 2.06 -2.96
C VAL A 16 -3.18 2.23 -4.32
N GLN A 17 -3.94 2.52 -5.39
CA GLN A 17 -3.36 2.84 -6.71
C GLN A 17 -2.49 4.10 -6.70
N LYS A 18 -2.73 5.03 -5.77
CA LYS A 18 -1.90 6.22 -5.55
C LYS A 18 -0.68 5.96 -4.66
N GLY A 19 -0.48 4.71 -4.23
CA GLY A 19 0.66 4.32 -3.40
C GLY A 19 0.48 4.58 -1.90
N VAL A 20 -0.74 4.90 -1.44
CA VAL A 20 -1.04 5.02 -0.02
C VAL A 20 -0.94 3.65 0.65
N SER A 21 -0.35 3.59 1.84
CA SER A 21 -0.15 2.32 2.53
C SER A 21 -1.48 1.67 2.94
N LEU A 22 -1.54 0.33 2.93
CA LEU A 22 -2.73 -0.41 3.38
C LEU A 22 -3.11 -0.10 4.83
N TYR A 23 -2.14 0.24 5.67
CA TYR A 23 -2.38 0.65 7.05
C TYR A 23 -3.17 1.97 7.13
N GLU A 24 -2.73 2.99 6.38
CA GLU A 24 -3.43 4.28 6.33
C GLU A 24 -4.83 4.13 5.74
N VAL A 25 -4.98 3.34 4.67
CA VAL A 25 -6.29 3.06 4.05
C VAL A 25 -7.21 2.33 5.03
N GLN A 26 -6.70 1.36 5.79
CA GLN A 26 -7.48 0.66 6.81
C GLN A 26 -7.99 1.62 7.88
N HIS A 27 -7.12 2.47 8.40
CA HIS A 27 -7.45 3.41 9.45
C HIS A 27 -8.45 4.46 8.99
N LEU A 28 -8.24 5.05 7.80
CA LEU A 28 -9.13 6.04 7.21
C LEU A 28 -10.54 5.49 6.97
N LEU A 29 -10.64 4.25 6.49
CA LEU A 29 -11.93 3.62 6.21
C LEU A 29 -12.53 2.94 7.45
N GLY A 30 -11.80 2.83 8.55
CA GLY A 30 -12.26 2.15 9.76
C GLY A 30 -12.56 0.66 9.52
N HIS A 31 -11.72 -0.03 8.73
CA HIS A 31 -11.86 -1.47 8.56
C HIS A 31 -11.40 -2.20 9.83
N GLU A 32 -12.34 -2.90 10.46
CA GLU A 32 -12.09 -3.69 11.67
C GLU A 32 -11.02 -4.76 11.45
N SER A 33 -11.03 -5.40 10.28
CA SER A 33 -10.04 -6.42 9.91
C SER A 33 -9.11 -5.94 8.81
N PHE A 34 -7.81 -6.22 8.98
CA PHE A 34 -6.81 -5.98 7.95
C PHE A 34 -7.07 -6.82 6.68
N GLN A 35 -7.68 -8.01 6.81
CA GLN A 35 -8.04 -8.85 5.67
C GLN A 35 -9.01 -8.15 4.71
N THR A 36 -9.88 -7.28 5.22
CA THR A 36 -10.79 -6.47 4.39
C THR A 36 -9.99 -5.51 3.50
N THR A 37 -8.93 -4.90 4.03
CA THR A 37 -8.06 -3.98 3.30
C THR A 37 -7.06 -4.72 2.39
N GLN A 38 -6.60 -5.91 2.76
CA GLN A 38 -5.67 -6.70 1.94
C GLN A 38 -6.21 -7.03 0.55
N ARG A 39 -7.54 -7.04 0.36
CA ARG A 39 -8.17 -7.25 -0.96
C ARG A 39 -7.67 -6.25 -2.01
N TYR A 40 -7.23 -5.06 -1.61
CA TYR A 40 -6.73 -4.02 -2.51
C TYR A 40 -5.20 -4.04 -2.68
N ALA A 41 -4.45 -4.87 -1.95
CA ALA A 41 -2.99 -4.86 -1.93
C ALA A 41 -2.36 -5.00 -3.33
N HIS A 42 -3.00 -5.78 -4.20
CA HIS A 42 -2.56 -6.01 -5.57
C HIS A 42 -2.60 -4.75 -6.47
N LEU A 43 -3.32 -3.71 -6.05
CA LEU A 43 -3.42 -2.45 -6.79
C LEU A 43 -2.25 -1.49 -6.49
N GLN A 44 -1.36 -1.84 -5.55
CA GLN A 44 -0.28 -0.96 -5.17
C GLN A 44 0.73 -0.84 -6.32
N PRO A 45 1.00 0.38 -6.81
CA PRO A 45 1.91 0.59 -7.91
C PRO A 45 3.33 0.21 -7.47
N ASP A 46 4.06 -0.45 -8.37
CA ASP A 46 5.51 -0.64 -8.24
C ASP A 46 5.95 -1.30 -6.91
N ALA A 47 5.08 -2.09 -6.25
CA ALA A 47 5.38 -2.72 -4.97
C ALA A 47 6.70 -3.52 -4.99
N HIS A 48 7.00 -4.15 -6.13
CA HIS A 48 8.23 -4.91 -6.33
C HIS A 48 9.45 -3.98 -6.53
N LYS A 49 9.31 -2.84 -7.21
CA LYS A 49 10.41 -1.87 -7.38
C LYS A 49 10.78 -1.21 -6.05
N ALA A 50 9.79 -0.90 -5.21
CA ALA A 50 10.04 -0.36 -3.88
C ALA A 50 10.85 -1.34 -3.01
N VAL A 51 10.53 -2.63 -3.08
CA VAL A 51 11.29 -3.70 -2.40
C VAL A 51 12.71 -3.79 -2.94
N LEU A 52 12.87 -3.82 -4.27
CA LEU A 52 14.19 -3.88 -4.91
C LEU A 52 15.05 -2.67 -4.55
N GLY A 53 14.52 -1.45 -4.63
CA GLY A 53 15.26 -0.24 -4.26
C GLY A 53 15.54 -0.13 -2.76
N ALA A 54 14.75 -0.76 -1.89
CA ALA A 54 15.10 -0.89 -0.48
C ALA A 54 16.25 -1.88 -0.27
N TRP A 55 16.21 -3.02 -0.99
CA TRP A 55 17.24 -4.05 -0.96
C TRP A 55 18.59 -3.54 -1.44
N GLU A 56 18.65 -2.89 -2.60
CA GLU A 56 19.88 -2.32 -3.17
C GLU A 56 20.56 -1.31 -2.22
N ARG A 57 19.77 -0.51 -1.49
CA ARG A 57 20.28 0.43 -0.47
C ARG A 57 20.88 -0.25 0.76
N MET A 58 20.47 -1.48 1.05
CA MET A 58 21.04 -2.28 2.15
C MET A 58 22.33 -2.98 1.72
N GLU A 59 22.43 -3.37 0.45
CA GLU A 59 23.63 -4.00 -0.11
C GLU A 59 24.73 -3.01 -0.47
N THR A 60 24.41 -1.70 -0.56
CA THR A 60 25.44 -0.68 -0.76
C THR A 60 26.32 -0.68 0.47
N PRO A 61 27.63 -1.01 0.36
CA PRO A 61 28.53 -0.89 1.50
C PRO A 61 28.43 0.54 2.01
N LEU A 62 28.40 0.71 3.34
CA LEU A 62 28.71 1.98 3.97
C LEU A 62 30.16 2.31 3.58
N THR A 63 30.38 2.82 2.37
CA THR A 63 31.62 3.47 1.97
C THR A 63 31.58 4.79 2.71
N ILE A 64 31.91 4.69 4.00
CA ILE A 64 32.21 5.79 4.89
C ILE A 64 33.15 6.68 4.09
N ALA A 65 32.65 7.85 3.70
CA ALA A 65 33.48 8.87 3.08
C ALA A 65 34.68 9.09 4.01
N ALA A 66 35.87 9.08 3.37
CA ALA A 66 37.20 9.16 3.95
C ALA A 66 37.36 10.25 5.02
#